data_AF-A0A1F9M138-F1
#
_entry.id   AF-A0A1F9M138-F1
#
_cell.length_a   1.000
_cell.length_b   1.000
_cell.length_c   1.000
_cell.angle_alpha   90.00
_cell.angle_beta   90.00
_cell.angle_gamma   90.00
#
_symmetry.space_group_name_H-M   'P 1'
#
loop_
_entity.id
_entity.type
_entity.pdbx_description
1 polymer ?
#
loop_
_entity_poly.entity_id
_entity_poly.type
_entity_poly.pdbx_seq_one_letter_code
_entity_poly.pdbx_strand_id
1 'polypeptide(L)'
;MGHTTDADQEYHFLQERICQKIQGNPASPTLMKILRLLFSPEDARLASRLPHNLTPVEALTDNLGIPLAELNDRLTEMAQRGVVFDLEYNGRRYVTLPPVVIGFFELVFMRTRPDLPMQELAHLFEQYFTENNGALAHSVWQGQTQLARAYVREETIPENTTEVLDWERATHIISSATAISVSICQCLHTAQHHGKGCDKPTEVCLSFNYAAESLHRNGHGRAITTKEAMDILARCKEANLVQLGDNVQRKVSFICNCCGCCCHMLRGMRIYTSGKGVVTSNWIMEVNPATCKGCGECARVCPLDAIRIAGRPGEHNGKGLAIRDEHTCLGCGVCSTVCKTGSATMRSRPQRVLVPETIFDQRVAMAIERGQLADLLFDDPEKLSHRALGRVLHFLEKSPPFKAAMACSSIKSSFLHTLVRAAEKQSGDLADVFK
;
A
#
# COMPACT_ATOMS: atom_id res chain seq x y z
N MET A 1 -38.38 20.56 -13.55
CA MET A 1 -38.65 19.28 -12.86
C MET A 1 -37.37 18.93 -12.13
N GLY A 2 -37.33 19.09 -10.80
CA GLY A 2 -36.12 18.90 -10.01
C GLY A 2 -35.78 17.42 -9.92
N HIS A 3 -34.61 17.04 -10.45
CA HIS A 3 -34.03 15.72 -10.18
C HIS A 3 -33.48 15.74 -8.75
N THR A 4 -34.32 15.51 -7.74
CA THR A 4 -33.84 14.94 -6.47
C THR A 4 -33.49 13.49 -6.75
N THR A 5 -32.31 13.26 -7.33
CA THR A 5 -31.65 11.97 -7.23
C THR A 5 -31.58 11.62 -5.75
N ASP A 6 -32.02 10.42 -5.39
CA ASP A 6 -31.96 9.97 -4.00
C ASP A 6 -30.50 9.97 -3.58
N ALA A 7 -30.12 10.88 -2.68
CA ALA A 7 -28.73 11.07 -2.27
C ALA A 7 -28.13 9.75 -1.75
N ASP A 8 -28.94 8.88 -1.15
CA ASP A 8 -28.49 7.57 -0.70
C ASP A 8 -28.10 6.65 -1.86
N GLN A 9 -28.80 6.73 -3.00
CA GLN A 9 -28.49 5.94 -4.19
C GLN A 9 -27.11 6.27 -4.75
N GLU A 10 -26.70 7.55 -4.74
CA GLU A 10 -25.38 7.96 -5.24
C GLU A 10 -24.24 7.39 -4.39
N TYR A 11 -24.41 7.36 -3.07
CA TYR A 11 -23.41 6.73 -2.19
C TYR A 11 -23.37 5.20 -2.35
N HIS A 12 -24.50 4.56 -2.64
CA HIS A 12 -24.53 3.14 -2.98
C HIS A 12 -23.73 2.83 -4.25
N PHE A 13 -23.91 3.62 -5.32
CA PHE A 13 -23.10 3.46 -6.54
C PHE A 13 -21.61 3.73 -6.28
N LEU A 14 -21.27 4.73 -5.47
CA LEU A 14 -19.89 4.98 -5.09
C LEU A 14 -19.28 3.82 -4.30
N GLN A 15 -20.01 3.26 -3.33
CA GLN A 15 -19.55 2.12 -2.57
C GLN A 15 -19.30 0.92 -3.49
N GLU A 16 -20.25 0.58 -4.36
CA GLU A 16 -20.09 -0.50 -5.34
C GLU A 16 -18.85 -0.29 -6.21
N ARG A 17 -18.63 0.94 -6.67
CA ARG A 17 -17.44 1.30 -7.45
C ARG A 17 -16.16 1.09 -6.65
N ILE A 18 -16.08 1.55 -5.41
CA ILE A 18 -14.89 1.36 -4.56
C ILE A 18 -14.63 -0.12 -4.27
N CYS A 19 -15.69 -0.91 -4.06
CA CYS A 19 -15.59 -2.35 -3.81
C CYS A 19 -15.03 -3.15 -5.00
N GLN A 20 -15.12 -2.63 -6.23
CA GLN A 20 -14.58 -3.27 -7.44
C GLN A 20 -13.06 -3.10 -7.60
N LYS A 21 -12.42 -2.22 -6.83
CA LYS A 21 -10.96 -2.02 -6.89
C LYS A 21 -10.20 -3.30 -6.53
N ILE A 22 -9.16 -3.61 -7.31
CA ILE A 22 -8.30 -4.79 -7.17
C ILE A 22 -7.66 -4.88 -5.77
N GLN A 23 -7.40 -3.75 -5.13
CA GLN A 23 -6.79 -3.67 -3.81
C GLN A 23 -7.66 -4.30 -2.71
N GLY A 24 -8.99 -4.37 -2.89
CA GLY A 24 -9.93 -4.96 -1.93
C GLY A 24 -10.51 -3.94 -0.95
N ASN A 25 -11.83 -3.74 -1.01
CA ASN A 25 -12.56 -2.81 -0.13
C ASN A 25 -13.94 -3.43 0.18
N PRO A 26 -14.10 -4.28 1.20
CA PRO A 26 -15.37 -4.94 1.45
C PRO A 26 -16.48 -3.93 1.76
N ALA A 27 -17.66 -4.14 1.18
CA ALA A 27 -18.82 -3.30 1.46
C ALA A 27 -19.19 -3.39 2.95
N SER A 28 -19.56 -2.24 3.53
CA SER A 28 -19.93 -2.16 4.94
C SER A 28 -20.80 -0.92 5.21
N PRO A 29 -21.73 -0.98 6.19
CA PRO A 29 -22.38 0.21 6.72
C PRO A 29 -21.38 1.25 7.26
N THR A 30 -20.24 0.82 7.79
CA THR A 30 -19.19 1.71 8.29
C THR A 30 -18.50 2.43 7.14
N LEU A 31 -18.16 1.70 6.06
CA LEU A 31 -17.64 2.32 4.84
C LEU A 31 -18.63 3.35 4.28
N MET A 32 -19.93 3.05 4.27
CA MET A 32 -20.96 3.99 3.82
C MET A 32 -20.95 5.30 4.62
N LYS A 33 -20.80 5.24 5.95
CA LYS A 33 -20.66 6.44 6.80
C LYS A 33 -19.41 7.24 6.46
N ILE A 34 -18.27 6.57 6.24
CA ILE A 34 -17.03 7.23 5.81
C ILE A 34 -17.26 7.98 4.49
N LEU A 35 -17.87 7.32 3.50
CA LEU A 35 -18.13 7.94 2.20
C LEU A 35 -19.04 9.18 2.31
N ARG A 36 -20.09 9.13 3.14
CA ARG A 36 -20.96 10.29 3.39
C ARG A 36 -20.26 11.47 4.05
N LEU A 37 -19.21 11.23 4.83
CA LEU A 37 -18.41 12.31 5.43
C LEU A 37 -17.38 12.88 4.45
N LEU A 38 -16.90 12.07 3.51
CA LEU A 38 -15.84 12.46 2.58
C LEU A 38 -16.33 13.01 1.25
N PHE A 39 -17.53 12.64 0.81
CA PHE A 39 -18.10 13.03 -0.49
C PHE A 39 -19.42 13.78 -0.29
N SER A 40 -19.61 14.85 -1.06
CA SER A 40 -20.96 15.37 -1.28
C SER A 40 -21.76 14.41 -2.19
N PRO A 41 -23.09 14.50 -2.27
CA PRO A 41 -23.87 13.69 -3.21
C PRO A 41 -23.43 13.89 -4.67
N GLU A 42 -23.05 15.11 -5.05
CA GLU A 42 -22.52 15.40 -6.39
C GLU A 42 -21.14 14.75 -6.61
N ASP A 43 -20.26 14.83 -5.62
CA ASP A 43 -18.94 14.18 -5.68
C ASP A 43 -19.09 12.66 -5.78
N ALA A 44 -20.04 12.07 -5.03
CA ALA A 44 -20.30 10.63 -5.05
C ALA A 44 -20.81 10.18 -6.42
N ARG A 45 -21.70 10.96 -7.04
CA ARG A 45 -22.19 10.73 -8.40
C ARG A 45 -21.08 10.83 -9.44
N LEU A 46 -20.17 11.80 -9.31
CA LEU A 46 -19.02 11.94 -10.20
C LEU A 46 -18.04 10.78 -10.01
N ALA A 47 -17.66 10.49 -8.76
CA ALA A 47 -16.67 9.49 -8.39
C ALA A 47 -17.09 8.06 -8.77
N SER A 48 -18.38 7.72 -8.67
CA SER A 48 -18.90 6.39 -9.06
C SER A 48 -18.77 6.11 -10.55
N ARG A 49 -18.64 7.15 -11.38
CA ARG A 49 -18.50 7.08 -12.84
C ARG A 49 -17.04 7.14 -13.31
N LEU A 50 -16.09 7.36 -12.39
CA LEU A 50 -14.67 7.40 -12.73
C LEU A 50 -14.10 5.98 -12.95
N PRO A 51 -13.24 5.80 -13.97
CA PRO A 51 -12.45 4.59 -14.13
C PRO A 51 -11.51 4.30 -12.93
N HIS A 52 -11.27 3.03 -12.65
CA HIS A 52 -10.24 2.56 -11.71
C HIS A 52 -8.81 2.72 -12.23
N ASN A 53 -8.62 2.81 -13.54
CA ASN A 53 -7.36 3.09 -14.20
C ASN A 53 -7.17 4.60 -14.34
N LEU A 54 -5.91 5.00 -14.37
CA LEU A 54 -5.54 6.39 -14.61
C LEU A 54 -6.02 6.79 -16.00
N THR A 55 -6.92 7.76 -16.03
CA THR A 55 -7.59 8.18 -17.26
C THR A 55 -7.35 9.65 -17.49
N PRO A 56 -6.93 10.07 -18.71
CA PRO A 56 -6.81 11.49 -19.03
C PRO A 56 -8.14 12.20 -18.82
N VAL A 57 -8.12 13.40 -18.22
CA VAL A 57 -9.36 14.15 -17.94
C VAL A 57 -10.13 14.45 -19.23
N GLU A 58 -9.44 14.65 -20.36
CA GLU A 58 -10.10 14.90 -21.65
C GLU A 58 -10.89 13.68 -22.16
N ALA A 59 -10.51 12.46 -21.77
CA ALA A 59 -11.25 11.25 -22.15
C ALA A 59 -12.53 11.07 -21.33
N LEU A 60 -12.67 11.79 -20.21
CA LEU A 60 -13.82 11.72 -19.31
C LEU A 60 -14.91 12.71 -19.69
N THR A 61 -14.61 13.78 -20.43
CA THR A 61 -15.58 14.85 -20.74
C THR A 61 -16.78 14.33 -21.51
N ASP A 62 -16.53 13.53 -22.56
CA ASP A 62 -17.57 13.02 -23.45
C ASP A 62 -18.47 12.02 -22.72
N ASN A 63 -17.87 11.17 -21.89
CA ASN A 63 -18.57 10.17 -21.09
C ASN A 63 -19.41 10.81 -19.97
N LEU A 64 -18.87 11.85 -19.31
CA LEU A 64 -19.53 12.47 -18.16
C LEU A 64 -20.53 13.56 -18.56
N GLY A 65 -20.39 14.13 -19.77
CA GLY A 65 -21.18 15.25 -20.24
C GLY A 65 -20.82 16.57 -19.55
N ILE A 66 -19.60 16.70 -19.03
CA ILE A 66 -19.13 17.87 -18.27
C ILE A 66 -18.02 18.57 -19.09
N PRO A 67 -18.09 19.90 -19.29
CA PRO A 67 -17.04 20.65 -19.97
C PRO A 67 -15.67 20.47 -19.30
N LEU A 68 -14.59 20.42 -20.09
CA LEU A 68 -13.24 20.13 -19.61
C LEU A 68 -12.76 21.04 -18.48
N ALA A 69 -13.04 22.35 -18.57
CA ALA A 69 -12.64 23.31 -17.54
C ALA A 69 -13.37 23.04 -16.22
N GLU A 70 -14.69 22.88 -16.27
CA GLU A 70 -15.50 22.57 -15.09
C GLU A 70 -15.11 21.23 -14.47
N LEU A 71 -14.85 20.20 -15.29
CA LEU A 71 -14.42 18.90 -14.80
C LEU A 71 -13.06 18.99 -14.11
N ASN A 72 -12.12 19.76 -14.65
CA ASN A 72 -10.82 19.99 -14.02
C ASN A 72 -10.94 20.69 -12.67
N ASP A 73 -11.80 21.71 -12.55
CA ASP A 73 -12.00 22.43 -11.29
C ASP A 73 -12.57 21.49 -10.22
N ARG A 74 -13.63 20.73 -10.56
CA ARG A 74 -14.23 19.73 -9.65
C ARG A 74 -13.20 18.66 -9.22
N LEU A 75 -12.45 18.09 -10.16
CA LEU A 75 -11.44 17.07 -9.86
C LEU A 75 -10.27 17.62 -9.03
N THR A 76 -9.94 18.91 -9.16
CA THR A 76 -8.91 19.57 -8.33
C THR A 76 -9.35 19.69 -6.89
N GLU A 77 -10.58 20.14 -6.65
CA GLU A 77 -11.15 20.24 -5.31
C GLU A 77 -11.21 18.85 -4.64
N MET A 78 -11.69 17.85 -5.39
CA MET A 78 -11.73 16.46 -4.94
C MET A 78 -10.33 15.89 -4.65
N ALA A 79 -9.33 16.21 -5.48
CA ALA A 79 -7.94 15.79 -5.26
C ALA A 79 -7.35 16.44 -4.00
N GLN A 80 -7.55 17.73 -3.80
CA GLN A 80 -7.13 18.46 -2.58
C GLN A 80 -7.79 17.92 -1.31
N ARG A 81 -9.02 17.40 -1.39
CA ARG A 81 -9.69 16.67 -0.29
C ARG A 81 -9.15 15.27 -0.08
N GLY A 82 -8.48 14.68 -1.05
CA GLY A 82 -7.94 13.32 -0.99
C GLY A 82 -8.94 12.25 -1.41
N VAL A 83 -9.99 12.64 -2.14
CA VAL A 83 -11.04 11.74 -2.63
C VAL A 83 -10.92 11.42 -4.13
N VAL A 84 -9.96 12.03 -4.80
CA VAL A 84 -9.48 11.65 -6.14
C VAL A 84 -7.95 11.68 -6.09
N PHE A 85 -7.30 10.76 -6.81
CA PHE A 85 -5.87 10.83 -7.05
C PHE A 85 -5.63 11.35 -8.46
N ASP A 86 -4.74 12.33 -8.59
CA ASP A 86 -4.34 12.87 -9.89
C ASP A 86 -2.82 12.79 -10.10
N LEU A 87 -2.42 12.77 -11.36
CA LEU A 87 -1.03 12.93 -11.77
C LEU A 87 -0.99 13.78 -13.04
N GLU A 88 0.12 14.49 -13.21
CA GLU A 88 0.41 15.24 -14.42
C GLU A 88 1.60 14.61 -15.11
N TYR A 89 1.48 14.38 -16.42
CA TYR A 89 2.56 13.84 -17.22
C TYR A 89 2.45 14.35 -18.65
N ASN A 90 3.56 14.81 -19.23
CA ASN A 90 3.62 15.41 -20.58
C ASN A 90 2.54 16.47 -20.84
N GLY A 91 2.27 17.32 -19.84
CA GLY A 91 1.28 18.40 -19.94
C GLY A 91 -0.18 17.93 -19.92
N ARG A 92 -0.44 16.64 -19.68
CA ARG A 92 -1.79 16.09 -19.52
C ARG A 92 -2.03 15.66 -18.09
N ARG A 93 -3.28 15.80 -17.64
CA ARG A 93 -3.71 15.37 -16.31
C ARG A 93 -4.47 14.06 -16.39
N TYR A 94 -4.11 13.13 -15.54
CA TYR A 94 -4.78 11.84 -15.40
C TYR A 94 -5.35 11.72 -14.00
N VAL A 95 -6.52 11.11 -13.88
CA VAL A 95 -7.20 10.92 -12.60
C VAL A 95 -7.64 9.47 -12.41
N THR A 96 -7.78 9.09 -11.14
CA THR A 96 -8.44 7.85 -10.75
C THR A 96 -9.04 7.99 -9.36
N LEU A 97 -10.05 7.18 -9.06
CA LEU A 97 -10.52 7.00 -7.70
C LEU A 97 -9.46 6.23 -6.89
N PRO A 98 -8.95 6.72 -5.75
CA PRO A 98 -8.05 5.91 -4.92
C PRO A 98 -8.81 4.75 -4.25
N PRO A 99 -8.15 3.65 -3.85
CA PRO A 99 -8.77 2.63 -3.00
C PRO A 99 -8.91 3.13 -1.55
N VAL A 100 -9.46 2.32 -0.63
CA VAL A 100 -9.41 2.68 0.81
C VAL A 100 -7.99 2.60 1.35
N VAL A 101 -7.27 1.52 1.02
CA VAL A 101 -5.86 1.29 1.39
C VAL A 101 -5.09 0.79 0.17
N ILE A 102 -3.98 1.38 -0.26
CA ILE A 102 -3.40 2.68 0.11
C ILE A 102 -4.11 3.76 -0.73
N GLY A 103 -4.89 4.64 -0.09
CA GLY A 103 -5.69 5.64 -0.80
C GLY A 103 -6.40 6.62 0.12
N PHE A 104 -7.74 6.66 0.15
CA PHE A 104 -8.48 7.68 0.91
C PHE A 104 -8.03 7.79 2.36
N PHE A 105 -7.73 6.64 3.00
CA PHE A 105 -7.34 6.63 4.40
C PHE A 105 -6.04 7.43 4.60
N GLU A 106 -5.00 7.11 3.83
CA GLU A 106 -3.74 7.85 3.81
C GLU A 106 -3.95 9.32 3.42
N LEU A 107 -4.62 9.56 2.29
CA LEU A 107 -4.78 10.90 1.73
C LEU A 107 -5.54 11.85 2.65
N VAL A 108 -6.44 11.36 3.50
CA VAL A 108 -7.15 12.16 4.52
C VAL A 108 -6.26 12.44 5.73
N PHE A 109 -5.55 11.44 6.26
CA PHE A 109 -4.82 11.54 7.54
C PHE A 109 -3.33 11.92 7.42
N MET A 110 -2.79 12.08 6.21
CA MET A 110 -1.40 12.52 5.98
C MET A 110 -1.14 14.02 6.27
N ARG A 111 -2.19 14.76 6.62
CA ARG A 111 -2.16 16.18 7.04
C ARG A 111 -3.24 16.44 8.10
N THR A 112 -3.15 17.57 8.79
CA THR A 112 -4.24 18.07 9.63
C THR A 112 -5.32 18.72 8.77
N ARG A 113 -6.59 18.53 9.15
CA ARG A 113 -7.77 18.96 8.38
C ARG A 113 -8.81 19.57 9.30
N PRO A 114 -8.82 20.90 9.49
CA PRO A 114 -9.81 21.56 10.35
C PRO A 114 -11.21 21.58 9.71
N ASP A 115 -11.30 21.34 8.40
CA ASP A 115 -12.52 21.29 7.61
C ASP A 115 -13.28 19.95 7.71
N LEU A 116 -12.68 18.92 8.31
CA LEU A 116 -13.25 17.58 8.44
C LEU A 116 -13.39 17.15 9.91
N PRO A 117 -14.40 16.34 10.26
CA PRO A 117 -14.55 15.78 11.60
C PRO A 117 -13.54 14.65 11.83
N MET A 118 -12.26 15.00 11.97
CA MET A 118 -11.14 14.05 11.97
C MET A 118 -11.24 12.99 13.07
N GLN A 119 -11.76 13.33 14.24
CA GLN A 119 -11.95 12.37 15.33
C GLN A 119 -13.01 11.32 14.99
N GLU A 120 -14.13 11.74 14.38
CA GLU A 120 -15.19 10.84 13.94
C GLU A 120 -14.71 9.94 12.79
N LEU A 121 -14.03 10.52 11.79
CA LEU A 121 -13.39 9.77 10.71
C LEU A 121 -12.40 8.73 11.27
N ALA A 122 -11.57 9.11 12.23
CA ALA A 122 -10.62 8.20 12.84
C ALA A 122 -11.32 7.02 13.52
N HIS A 123 -12.47 7.26 14.16
CA HIS A 123 -13.30 6.20 14.76
C HIS A 123 -13.90 5.28 13.71
N LEU A 124 -14.45 5.83 12.64
CA LEU A 124 -15.03 5.04 11.56
C LEU A 124 -13.98 4.22 10.82
N PHE A 125 -12.79 4.76 10.55
CA PHE A 125 -11.70 3.99 9.93
C PHE A 125 -11.19 2.87 10.85
N GLU A 126 -11.04 3.12 12.15
CA GLU A 126 -10.65 2.07 13.11
C GLU A 126 -11.74 1.00 13.24
N GLN A 127 -13.02 1.38 13.21
CA GLN A 127 -14.14 0.44 13.17
C GLN A 127 -14.12 -0.38 11.88
N TYR A 128 -13.99 0.25 10.71
CA TYR A 128 -13.94 -0.44 9.42
C TYR A 128 -12.75 -1.41 9.31
N PHE A 129 -11.64 -1.05 9.95
CA PHE A 129 -10.46 -1.90 10.02
C PHE A 129 -10.65 -3.13 10.93
N THR A 130 -11.41 -3.02 12.03
CA THR A 130 -11.53 -4.06 13.05
C THR A 130 -12.81 -4.91 12.97
N GLU A 131 -13.86 -4.38 12.36
CA GLU A 131 -15.15 -5.07 12.24
C GLU A 131 -15.05 -6.35 11.40
N ASN A 132 -16.06 -7.22 11.56
CA ASN A 132 -16.17 -8.48 10.82
C ASN A 132 -14.89 -9.34 10.86
N ASN A 133 -14.22 -9.35 12.03
CA ASN A 133 -12.95 -10.04 12.23
C ASN A 133 -11.84 -9.61 11.23
N GLY A 134 -11.74 -8.31 10.95
CA GLY A 134 -10.72 -7.77 10.04
C GLY A 134 -11.03 -8.07 8.57
N ALA A 135 -12.29 -7.96 8.14
CA ALA A 135 -12.66 -8.22 6.75
C ALA A 135 -11.85 -7.36 5.75
N LEU A 136 -11.56 -6.09 6.09
CA LEU A 136 -10.70 -5.22 5.29
C LEU A 136 -9.28 -5.79 5.18
N ALA A 137 -8.68 -6.19 6.31
CA ALA A 137 -7.36 -6.81 6.36
C ALA A 137 -7.27 -8.06 5.46
N HIS A 138 -8.25 -8.96 5.57
CA HIS A 138 -8.33 -10.15 4.74
C HIS A 138 -8.51 -9.83 3.26
N SER A 139 -9.27 -8.79 2.92
CA SER A 139 -9.48 -8.35 1.54
C SER A 139 -8.24 -7.71 0.92
N VAL A 140 -7.53 -6.87 1.67
CA VAL A 140 -6.32 -6.18 1.20
C VAL A 140 -5.16 -7.15 1.02
N TRP A 141 -4.97 -8.06 1.97
CA TRP A 141 -3.81 -8.99 2.01
C TRP A 141 -4.08 -10.38 1.42
N GLN A 142 -5.16 -10.53 0.65
CA GLN A 142 -5.41 -11.77 -0.08
C GLN A 142 -4.40 -12.00 -1.21
N GLY A 143 -4.26 -13.26 -1.62
CA GLY A 143 -3.37 -13.64 -2.73
C GLY A 143 -1.89 -13.66 -2.36
N GLN A 144 -1.04 -13.86 -3.37
CA GLN A 144 0.41 -13.91 -3.18
C GLN A 144 1.03 -12.55 -3.48
N THR A 145 0.52 -11.84 -4.48
CA THR A 145 0.98 -10.50 -4.84
C THR A 145 0.43 -9.47 -3.85
N GLN A 146 1.34 -8.88 -3.06
CA GLN A 146 1.01 -7.86 -2.06
C GLN A 146 1.37 -6.46 -2.56
N LEU A 147 0.73 -5.44 -1.97
CA LEU A 147 0.93 -4.03 -2.30
C LEU A 147 2.30 -3.50 -1.86
N ALA A 148 2.75 -3.92 -0.68
CA ALA A 148 3.97 -3.42 -0.06
C ALA A 148 4.99 -4.54 0.22
N ARG A 149 6.25 -4.14 0.36
CA ARG A 149 7.36 -4.99 0.80
C ARG A 149 8.08 -4.38 2.00
N ALA A 150 8.78 -5.21 2.76
CA ALA A 150 9.72 -4.78 3.78
C ALA A 150 11.11 -4.55 3.19
N TYR A 151 11.75 -3.46 3.62
CA TYR A 151 13.15 -3.17 3.32
C TYR A 151 14.03 -3.67 4.47
N VAL A 152 15.22 -4.14 4.13
CA VAL A 152 16.23 -4.52 5.11
C VAL A 152 16.97 -3.27 5.59
N ARG A 153 17.36 -3.24 6.87
CA ARG A 153 18.35 -2.28 7.36
C ARG A 153 19.71 -2.59 6.76
N GLU A 154 20.13 -1.77 5.81
CA GLU A 154 21.38 -1.91 5.07
C GLU A 154 22.59 -2.12 6.00
N GLU A 155 22.63 -1.41 7.13
CA GLU A 155 23.69 -1.51 8.14
C GLU A 155 23.75 -2.86 8.88
N THR A 156 22.76 -3.74 8.69
CA THR A 156 22.71 -5.08 9.29
C THR A 156 23.08 -6.20 8.34
N ILE A 157 23.34 -5.87 7.07
CA ILE A 157 23.74 -6.82 6.04
C ILE A 157 25.22 -7.20 6.29
N PRO A 158 25.58 -8.50 6.24
CA PRO A 158 26.97 -8.93 6.39
C PRO A 158 27.88 -8.30 5.34
N GLU A 159 29.06 -7.81 5.75
CA GLU A 159 30.05 -7.17 4.85
C GLU A 159 30.48 -8.07 3.69
N ASN A 160 30.50 -9.40 3.89
CA ASN A 160 30.89 -10.38 2.87
C ASN A 160 29.77 -10.71 1.87
N THR A 161 28.69 -9.91 1.83
CA THR A 161 27.59 -10.11 0.89
C THR A 161 28.01 -9.64 -0.51
N THR A 162 27.98 -10.54 -1.49
CA THR A 162 28.40 -10.24 -2.87
C THR A 162 27.49 -9.21 -3.56
N GLU A 163 26.19 -9.21 -3.27
CA GLU A 163 25.24 -8.34 -3.95
C GLU A 163 24.00 -8.07 -3.08
N VAL A 164 23.65 -6.79 -2.92
CA VAL A 164 22.34 -6.31 -2.43
C VAL A 164 21.71 -5.54 -3.58
N LEU A 165 20.50 -5.90 -3.97
CA LEU A 165 19.88 -5.31 -5.16
C LEU A 165 19.42 -3.89 -4.84
N ASP A 166 19.54 -2.98 -5.81
CA ASP A 166 19.25 -1.56 -5.61
C ASP A 166 17.83 -1.31 -5.09
N TRP A 167 16.84 -2.08 -5.57
CA TRP A 167 15.45 -1.96 -5.13
C TRP A 167 15.20 -2.50 -3.71
N GLU A 168 16.18 -3.15 -3.07
CA GLU A 168 16.11 -3.58 -1.67
C GLU A 168 16.61 -2.53 -0.69
N ARG A 169 17.24 -1.46 -1.21
CA ARG A 169 17.92 -0.43 -0.42
C ARG A 169 17.06 0.82 -0.34
N ALA A 170 16.58 1.14 0.85
CA ALA A 170 15.82 2.37 1.08
C ALA A 170 16.62 3.61 0.71
N THR A 171 17.95 3.60 0.92
CA THR A 171 18.83 4.70 0.52
C THR A 171 18.90 4.87 -1.00
N HIS A 172 18.93 3.77 -1.75
CA HIS A 172 18.91 3.82 -3.22
C HIS A 172 17.61 4.47 -3.71
N ILE A 173 16.44 4.00 -3.22
CA ILE A 173 15.13 4.56 -3.59
C ILE A 173 15.07 6.07 -3.34
N ILE A 174 15.56 6.54 -2.19
CA ILE A 174 15.61 7.98 -1.88
C ILE A 174 16.54 8.72 -2.85
N SER A 175 17.72 8.16 -3.15
CA SER A 175 18.72 8.81 -4.00
C SER A 175 18.37 8.86 -5.48
N SER A 176 17.59 7.90 -5.98
CA SER A 176 17.20 7.80 -7.39
C SER A 176 15.84 8.41 -7.70
N ALA A 177 15.11 8.89 -6.67
CA ALA A 177 13.81 9.53 -6.85
C ALA A 177 13.92 10.88 -7.59
N THR A 178 13.01 11.11 -8.54
CA THR A 178 12.95 12.39 -9.28
C THR A 178 12.32 13.53 -8.47
N ALA A 179 11.46 13.17 -7.52
CA ALA A 179 10.80 14.07 -6.59
C ALA A 179 10.60 13.36 -5.26
N ILE A 180 10.62 14.10 -4.15
CA ILE A 180 10.42 13.56 -2.81
C ILE A 180 9.49 14.48 -2.01
N SER A 181 8.50 13.90 -1.34
CA SER A 181 7.61 14.59 -0.42
C SER A 181 7.56 13.84 0.91
N VAL A 182 7.41 14.57 2.02
CA VAL A 182 7.12 14.01 3.33
C VAL A 182 5.75 14.45 3.83
N SER A 183 5.08 13.53 4.49
CA SER A 183 3.79 13.75 5.14
C SER A 183 3.76 13.18 6.56
N ILE A 184 2.72 13.56 7.30
CA ILE A 184 2.44 12.99 8.62
C ILE A 184 2.09 11.51 8.47
N CYS A 185 2.58 10.68 9.40
CA CYS A 185 2.19 9.28 9.49
C CYS A 185 0.70 9.17 9.78
N GLN A 186 -0.08 8.75 8.77
CA GLN A 186 -1.52 8.60 8.88
C GLN A 186 -1.92 7.71 10.06
N CYS A 187 -1.20 6.61 10.30
CA CYS A 187 -1.60 5.63 11.31
C CYS A 187 -1.41 6.20 12.72
N LEU A 188 -0.31 6.92 12.94
CA LEU A 188 -0.05 7.61 14.19
C LEU A 188 -1.05 8.75 14.39
N HIS A 189 -1.30 9.56 13.36
CA HIS A 189 -2.27 10.64 13.41
C HIS A 189 -3.68 10.13 13.72
N THR A 190 -4.11 9.05 13.08
CA THR A 190 -5.37 8.36 13.39
C THR A 190 -5.40 7.89 14.84
N ALA A 191 -4.33 7.26 15.34
CA ALA A 191 -4.26 6.80 16.72
C ALA A 191 -4.29 7.95 17.75
N GLN A 192 -3.76 9.13 17.41
CA GLN A 192 -3.79 10.31 18.27
C GLN A 192 -5.22 10.81 18.51
N HIS A 193 -6.09 10.78 17.49
CA HIS A 193 -7.53 11.10 17.65
C HIS A 193 -8.26 10.14 18.60
N HIS A 194 -7.67 8.99 18.90
CA HIS A 194 -8.16 8.00 19.87
C HIS A 194 -7.48 8.03 21.24
N GLY A 195 -6.54 8.96 21.46
CA GLY A 195 -5.70 8.95 22.67
C GLY A 195 -4.77 7.73 22.76
N LYS A 196 -4.50 7.06 21.63
CA LYS A 196 -3.65 5.85 21.52
C LYS A 196 -2.38 6.11 20.70
N GLY A 197 -2.01 7.38 20.49
CA GLY A 197 -0.77 7.75 19.84
C GLY A 197 0.46 7.25 20.61
N CYS A 198 1.59 7.14 19.92
CA CYS A 198 2.88 6.87 20.54
C CYS A 198 3.86 8.02 20.30
N ASP A 199 4.99 8.01 20.99
CA ASP A 199 6.00 9.09 20.92
C ASP A 199 6.96 8.96 19.73
N LYS A 200 6.59 8.22 18.69
CA LYS A 200 7.41 8.08 17.48
C LYS A 200 7.32 9.36 16.64
N PRO A 201 8.36 9.68 15.85
CA PRO A 201 8.32 10.84 14.97
C PRO A 201 7.12 10.79 14.01
N THR A 202 6.52 11.95 13.74
CA THR A 202 5.27 12.08 12.97
C THR A 202 5.50 12.25 11.47
N GLU A 203 6.43 13.12 11.05
CA GLU A 203 6.80 13.31 9.64
C GLU A 203 7.73 12.20 9.16
N VAL A 204 7.15 11.06 8.77
CA VAL A 204 7.91 9.83 8.45
C VAL A 204 7.37 9.03 7.26
N CYS A 205 6.30 9.51 6.63
CA CYS A 205 5.77 8.92 5.39
C CYS A 205 6.43 9.63 4.21
N LEU A 206 7.35 8.94 3.54
CA LEU A 206 8.05 9.45 2.36
C LEU A 206 7.33 8.97 1.10
N SER A 207 7.07 9.91 0.20
CA SER A 207 6.56 9.64 -1.14
C SER A 207 7.59 10.07 -2.17
N PHE A 208 7.58 9.41 -3.33
CA PHE A 208 8.59 9.55 -4.37
C PHE A 208 7.97 9.68 -5.76
N ASN A 209 8.73 10.23 -6.70
CA ASN A 209 8.39 10.29 -8.12
C ASN A 209 7.01 10.94 -8.33
N TYR A 210 6.16 10.38 -9.20
CA TYR A 210 4.83 10.92 -9.51
C TYR A 210 3.94 11.10 -8.27
N ALA A 211 4.07 10.22 -7.26
CA ALA A 211 3.28 10.33 -6.05
C ALA A 211 3.75 11.52 -5.20
N ALA A 212 5.05 11.78 -5.11
CA ALA A 212 5.57 12.96 -4.41
C ALA A 212 5.04 14.26 -5.02
N GLU A 213 5.04 14.37 -6.35
CA GLU A 213 4.56 15.55 -7.07
C GLU A 213 3.07 15.77 -6.84
N SER A 214 2.26 14.71 -6.96
CA SER A 214 0.82 14.76 -6.69
C SER A 214 0.51 15.18 -5.24
N LEU A 215 1.17 14.53 -4.27
CA LEU A 215 0.95 14.82 -2.86
C LEU A 215 1.37 16.25 -2.50
N HIS A 216 2.46 16.74 -3.07
CA HIS A 216 2.90 18.12 -2.87
C HIS A 216 1.90 19.11 -3.49
N ARG A 217 1.51 18.93 -4.76
CA ARG A 217 0.58 19.80 -5.48
C ARG A 217 -0.76 19.94 -4.77
N ASN A 218 -1.28 18.84 -4.22
CA ASN A 218 -2.58 18.81 -3.55
C ASN A 218 -2.51 19.10 -2.03
N GLY A 219 -1.32 19.45 -1.51
CA GLY A 219 -1.15 19.83 -0.10
C GLY A 219 -1.23 18.67 0.89
N HIS A 220 -1.03 17.43 0.45
CA HIS A 220 -0.95 16.23 1.31
C HIS A 220 0.43 16.06 1.97
N GLY A 221 1.45 16.73 1.43
CA GLY A 221 2.80 16.70 1.95
C GLY A 221 3.61 17.90 1.48
N ARG A 222 4.81 18.03 2.02
CA ARG A 222 5.77 19.07 1.62
C ARG A 222 6.92 18.45 0.84
N ALA A 223 7.31 19.11 -0.24
CA ALA A 223 8.50 18.74 -0.99
C ALA A 223 9.76 18.84 -0.11
N ILE A 224 10.67 17.88 -0.25
CA ILE A 224 11.92 17.82 0.51
C ILE A 224 13.10 17.42 -0.38
N THR A 225 14.30 17.71 0.11
CA THR A 225 15.54 17.32 -0.58
C THR A 225 15.90 15.87 -0.28
N THR A 226 16.73 15.26 -1.13
CA THR A 226 17.34 13.94 -0.87
C THR A 226 18.07 13.89 0.47
N LYS A 227 18.79 14.96 0.84
CA LYS A 227 19.49 15.06 2.12
C LYS A 227 18.52 14.98 3.30
N GLU A 228 17.45 15.79 3.27
CA GLU A 228 16.44 15.78 4.31
C GLU A 228 15.71 14.42 4.41
N ALA A 229 15.43 13.78 3.28
CA ALA A 229 14.83 12.45 3.26
C ALA A 229 15.74 11.39 3.90
N MET A 230 17.06 11.47 3.67
CA MET A 230 18.05 10.62 4.33
C MET A 230 18.12 10.88 5.84
N ASP A 231 18.05 12.14 6.27
CA ASP A 231 18.03 12.51 7.69
C ASP A 231 16.76 11.98 8.39
N ILE A 232 15.60 12.06 7.72
CA ILE A 232 14.34 11.46 8.18
C ILE A 232 14.49 9.94 8.30
N LEU A 233 15.05 9.27 7.28
CA LEU A 233 15.27 7.83 7.31
C LEU A 233 16.18 7.43 8.48
N ALA A 234 17.27 8.15 8.72
CA ALA A 234 18.18 7.91 9.84
C ALA A 234 17.48 8.02 11.20
N ARG A 235 16.75 9.13 11.43
CA ARG A 235 15.92 9.31 12.63
C ARG A 235 14.89 8.20 12.82
N CYS A 236 14.25 7.75 11.74
CA CYS A 236 13.31 6.64 11.79
C CYS A 236 13.98 5.33 12.19
N LYS A 237 15.19 5.06 11.67
CA LYS A 237 15.98 3.90 12.05
C LYS A 237 16.36 3.93 13.53
N GLU A 238 16.84 5.06 14.04
CA GLU A 238 17.14 5.28 15.46
C GLU A 238 15.90 5.07 16.35
N ALA A 239 14.73 5.51 15.88
CA ALA A 239 13.46 5.29 16.53
C ALA A 239 12.91 3.85 16.41
N ASN A 240 13.68 2.90 15.87
CA ASN A 240 13.27 1.50 15.65
C ASN A 240 12.05 1.33 14.74
N LEU A 241 11.82 2.27 13.82
CA LEU A 241 10.77 2.13 12.80
C LEU A 241 11.24 1.18 11.70
N VAL A 242 10.32 0.36 11.19
CA VAL A 242 10.55 -0.54 10.04
C VAL A 242 10.19 0.17 8.75
N GLN A 243 11.01 -0.01 7.72
CA GLN A 243 10.78 0.55 6.38
C GLN A 243 9.91 -0.41 5.56
N LEU A 244 8.75 0.08 5.15
CA LEU A 244 7.82 -0.60 4.24
C LEU A 244 7.58 0.30 3.03
N GLY A 245 7.54 -0.23 1.82
CA GLY A 245 7.30 0.57 0.62
C GLY A 245 6.68 -0.25 -0.49
N ASP A 246 6.44 0.34 -1.66
CA ASP A 246 5.82 -0.39 -2.77
C ASP A 246 6.56 -1.67 -3.10
N ASN A 247 5.79 -2.71 -3.44
CA ASN A 247 6.32 -3.97 -3.91
C ASN A 247 6.63 -3.95 -5.42
N VAL A 248 7.43 -2.97 -5.86
CA VAL A 248 7.90 -2.82 -7.26
C VAL A 248 9.39 -2.44 -7.35
N GLN A 249 10.10 -2.85 -8.39
CA GLN A 249 11.53 -2.54 -8.52
C GLN A 249 11.77 -1.10 -8.95
N ARG A 250 11.00 -0.61 -9.93
CA ARG A 250 11.17 0.71 -10.54
C ARG A 250 10.11 1.68 -10.06
N LYS A 251 10.48 2.96 -10.01
CA LYS A 251 9.58 4.08 -9.70
C LYS A 251 8.73 3.83 -8.44
N VAL A 252 9.35 3.28 -7.39
CA VAL A 252 8.73 3.15 -6.05
C VAL A 252 8.11 4.49 -5.69
N SER A 253 6.85 4.50 -5.27
CA SER A 253 6.04 5.68 -5.02
C SER A 253 6.02 6.08 -3.54
N PHE A 254 6.31 5.14 -2.63
CA PHE A 254 6.44 5.46 -1.21
C PHE A 254 7.40 4.54 -0.43
N ILE A 255 7.92 5.08 0.68
CA ILE A 255 8.46 4.35 1.83
C ILE A 255 7.83 4.94 3.09
N CYS A 256 7.06 4.12 3.80
CA CYS A 256 6.54 4.39 5.12
C CYS A 256 7.51 3.85 6.19
N ASN A 257 7.82 4.67 7.19
CA ASN A 257 8.60 4.25 8.34
C ASN A 257 7.64 3.95 9.50
N CYS A 258 7.32 2.67 9.69
CA CYS A 258 6.20 2.24 10.51
C CYS A 258 6.63 1.79 11.91
N CYS A 259 5.78 2.06 12.91
CA CYS A 259 5.86 1.47 14.23
C CYS A 259 4.90 0.28 14.34
N GLY A 260 5.26 -0.76 15.10
CA GLY A 260 4.39 -1.93 15.34
C GLY A 260 3.15 -1.64 16.19
N CYS A 261 3.09 -0.47 16.86
CA CYS A 261 1.98 -0.10 17.73
C CYS A 261 0.83 0.62 17.01
N CYS A 262 1.12 1.60 16.14
CA CYS A 262 0.08 2.40 15.48
C CYS A 262 -0.21 1.93 14.05
N CYS A 263 0.77 1.41 13.31
CA CYS A 263 0.61 1.09 11.89
C CYS A 263 -0.51 0.08 11.64
N HIS A 264 -1.58 0.48 10.92
CA HIS A 264 -2.69 -0.41 10.56
C HIS A 264 -2.22 -1.60 9.75
N MET A 265 -1.26 -1.43 8.84
CA MET A 265 -0.74 -2.55 8.06
C MET A 265 -0.06 -3.60 8.95
N LEU A 266 0.84 -3.19 9.85
CA LEU A 266 1.52 -4.14 10.76
C LEU A 266 0.54 -4.75 11.78
N ARG A 267 -0.38 -3.96 12.34
CA ARG A 267 -1.41 -4.45 13.26
C ARG A 267 -2.28 -5.50 12.60
N GLY A 268 -2.71 -5.25 11.37
CA GLY A 268 -3.59 -6.17 10.67
C GLY A 268 -2.88 -7.45 10.26
N MET A 269 -1.60 -7.35 9.89
CA MET A 269 -0.75 -8.52 9.70
C MET A 269 -0.65 -9.39 10.95
N ARG A 270 -0.41 -8.77 12.10
CA ARG A 270 -0.26 -9.47 13.38
C ARG A 270 -1.57 -10.11 13.87
N ILE A 271 -2.68 -9.39 13.74
CA ILE A 271 -3.95 -9.77 14.38
C ILE A 271 -4.79 -10.69 13.47
N TYR A 272 -4.84 -10.41 12.16
CA TYR A 272 -5.82 -11.04 11.27
C TYR A 272 -5.21 -12.07 10.30
N THR A 273 -3.94 -11.91 9.91
CA THR A 273 -3.38 -12.70 8.81
C THR A 273 -2.13 -13.49 9.18
N SER A 274 -1.84 -13.63 10.47
CA SER A 274 -0.72 -14.41 10.99
C SER A 274 0.62 -14.07 10.31
N GLY A 275 0.90 -12.77 10.18
CA GLY A 275 2.13 -12.26 9.59
C GLY A 275 2.12 -12.13 8.06
N LYS A 276 1.02 -12.43 7.36
CA LYS A 276 0.90 -12.29 5.90
C LYS A 276 0.35 -10.92 5.50
N GLY A 277 0.99 -10.19 4.60
CA GLY A 277 0.41 -8.94 4.07
C GLY A 277 1.39 -7.96 3.45
N VAL A 278 2.68 -8.08 3.77
CA VAL A 278 3.75 -7.48 2.98
C VAL A 278 4.72 -8.54 2.53
N VAL A 279 5.38 -8.29 1.40
CA VAL A 279 6.45 -9.15 0.91
C VAL A 279 7.67 -9.01 1.81
N THR A 280 8.27 -10.13 2.23
CA THR A 280 9.48 -10.10 3.05
C THR A 280 10.68 -9.61 2.24
N SER A 281 11.68 -9.03 2.90
CA SER A 281 12.99 -8.82 2.27
C SER A 281 13.68 -10.17 1.98
N ASN A 282 14.76 -10.15 1.19
CA ASN A 282 15.62 -11.32 0.97
C ASN A 282 16.49 -11.71 2.17
N TRP A 283 16.25 -11.10 3.33
CA TRP A 283 17.03 -11.31 4.54
C TRP A 283 16.16 -11.95 5.63
N ILE A 284 16.82 -12.62 6.57
CA ILE A 284 16.19 -13.18 7.75
C ILE A 284 17.13 -13.06 8.94
N MET A 285 16.58 -12.76 10.11
CA MET A 285 17.35 -12.75 11.36
C MET A 285 17.90 -14.16 11.61
N GLU A 286 19.10 -14.29 12.17
CA GLU A 286 19.68 -15.50 12.72
C GLU A 286 20.17 -15.23 14.14
N VAL A 287 20.02 -16.20 15.05
CA VAL A 287 20.43 -16.06 16.46
C VAL A 287 21.55 -17.03 16.75
N ASN A 288 22.70 -16.52 17.20
CA ASN A 288 23.77 -17.34 17.77
C ASN A 288 23.42 -17.73 19.22
N PRO A 289 23.12 -19.02 19.49
CA PRO A 289 22.72 -19.45 20.83
C PRO A 289 23.88 -19.42 21.84
N ALA A 290 25.14 -19.47 21.39
CA ALA A 290 26.29 -19.45 22.29
C ALA A 290 26.48 -18.08 22.96
N THR A 291 26.18 -16.99 22.26
CA THR A 291 26.41 -15.62 22.75
C THR A 291 25.14 -14.91 23.22
N CYS A 292 23.96 -15.40 22.83
CA CYS A 292 22.69 -14.77 23.18
C CYS A 292 22.44 -14.81 24.69
N LYS A 293 22.14 -13.66 25.31
CA LYS A 293 21.85 -13.60 26.76
C LYS A 293 20.35 -13.64 27.10
N GLY A 294 19.47 -13.73 26.10
CA GLY A 294 18.01 -13.77 26.33
C GLY A 294 17.40 -12.48 26.87
N CYS A 295 18.04 -11.32 26.63
CA CYS A 295 17.63 -10.05 27.25
C CYS A 295 16.27 -9.49 26.76
N GLY A 296 15.71 -9.98 25.66
CA GLY A 296 14.39 -9.55 25.18
C GLY A 296 14.35 -8.32 24.28
N GLU A 297 15.43 -7.54 24.15
CA GLU A 297 15.40 -6.29 23.35
C GLU A 297 14.98 -6.50 21.89
N CYS A 298 15.49 -7.55 21.24
CA CYS A 298 15.11 -7.90 19.89
C CYS A 298 13.61 -8.22 19.74
N ALA A 299 13.00 -8.85 20.75
CA ALA A 299 11.57 -9.13 20.78
C ALA A 299 10.76 -7.84 20.94
N ARG A 300 11.17 -6.95 21.85
CA ARG A 300 10.49 -5.68 22.13
C ARG A 300 10.40 -4.74 20.92
N VAL A 301 11.41 -4.76 20.04
CA VAL A 301 11.43 -3.91 18.84
C VAL A 301 10.89 -4.61 17.59
N CYS A 302 10.48 -5.87 17.67
CA CYS A 302 9.97 -6.60 16.52
C CYS A 302 8.60 -6.03 16.10
N PRO A 303 8.43 -5.51 14.87
CA PRO A 303 7.18 -4.88 14.45
C PRO A 303 5.98 -5.85 14.32
N LEU A 304 6.24 -7.17 14.25
CA LEU A 304 5.24 -8.22 14.09
C LEU A 304 5.26 -9.26 15.22
N ASP A 305 5.97 -9.00 16.32
CA ASP A 305 6.11 -9.96 17.43
C ASP A 305 6.62 -11.35 17.00
N ALA A 306 7.44 -11.39 15.94
CA ALA A 306 8.00 -12.61 15.36
C ALA A 306 9.14 -13.23 16.20
N ILE A 307 9.43 -12.69 17.39
CA ILE A 307 10.55 -13.12 18.23
C ILE A 307 10.04 -13.31 19.66
N ARG A 308 10.29 -14.48 20.22
CA ARG A 308 9.98 -14.82 21.63
C ARG A 308 11.24 -15.18 22.38
N ILE A 309 11.23 -15.01 23.70
CA ILE A 309 12.30 -15.51 24.58
C ILE A 309 11.85 -16.84 25.17
N ALA A 310 12.69 -17.88 25.04
CA ALA A 310 12.44 -19.21 25.55
C ALA A 310 13.59 -19.71 26.42
N GLY A 311 13.34 -20.73 27.24
CA GLY A 311 14.42 -21.43 27.95
C GLY A 311 15.39 -22.09 26.96
N ARG A 312 16.65 -22.25 27.38
CA ARG A 312 17.64 -22.99 26.60
C ARG A 312 17.32 -24.49 26.63
N PRO A 313 17.34 -25.19 25.49
CA PRO A 313 17.20 -26.65 25.48
C PRO A 313 18.25 -27.29 26.40
N GLY A 314 17.80 -28.08 27.38
CA GLY A 314 18.69 -28.78 28.32
C GLY A 314 19.14 -27.98 29.54
N GLU A 315 18.71 -26.72 29.73
CA GLU A 315 19.02 -25.94 30.93
C GLU A 315 17.75 -25.59 31.71
N HIS A 316 17.61 -26.12 32.94
CA HIS A 316 16.44 -25.87 33.79
C HIS A 316 16.45 -24.49 34.47
N ASN A 317 17.60 -23.81 34.54
CA ASN A 317 17.79 -22.47 35.15
C ASN A 317 18.65 -21.53 34.27
N GLY A 318 18.72 -21.82 32.97
CA GLY A 318 19.56 -21.10 32.01
C GLY A 318 19.03 -19.70 31.65
N LYS A 319 19.92 -18.81 31.21
CA LYS A 319 19.52 -17.53 30.59
C LYS A 319 18.66 -17.84 29.35
N GLY A 320 17.62 -17.05 29.10
CA GLY A 320 16.75 -17.25 27.94
C GLY A 320 17.48 -17.18 26.59
N LEU A 321 16.82 -17.63 25.53
CA LEU A 321 17.26 -17.58 24.15
C LEU A 321 16.19 -16.91 23.29
N ALA A 322 16.59 -16.01 22.41
CA ALA A 322 15.69 -15.45 21.41
C ALA A 322 15.40 -16.49 20.32
N ILE A 323 14.12 -16.75 20.06
CA ILE A 323 13.64 -17.65 19.02
C ILE A 323 12.78 -16.84 18.05
N ARG A 324 13.19 -16.83 16.78
CA ARG A 324 12.49 -16.20 15.67
C ARG A 324 11.49 -17.20 15.06
N ASP A 325 10.26 -16.74 14.80
CA ASP A 325 9.34 -17.39 13.88
C ASP A 325 9.69 -17.03 12.43
N GLU A 326 10.03 -18.05 11.63
CA GLU A 326 10.43 -17.87 10.23
C GLU A 326 9.29 -17.38 9.34
N HIS A 327 8.05 -17.77 9.66
CA HIS A 327 6.88 -17.46 8.84
C HIS A 327 6.42 -16.01 9.02
N THR A 328 6.64 -15.45 10.21
CA THR A 328 6.24 -14.07 10.55
C THR A 328 7.38 -13.06 10.36
N CYS A 329 8.65 -13.49 10.34
CA CYS A 329 9.78 -12.57 10.23
C CYS A 329 9.84 -11.86 8.86
N LEU A 330 9.74 -10.53 8.86
CA LEU A 330 9.89 -9.68 7.67
C LEU A 330 11.30 -9.64 7.07
N GLY A 331 12.31 -9.96 7.88
CA GLY A 331 13.71 -9.75 7.51
C GLY A 331 14.19 -8.29 7.58
N CYS A 332 13.49 -7.40 8.28
CA CYS A 332 13.81 -5.97 8.28
C CYS A 332 15.10 -5.58 9.01
N GLY A 333 15.66 -6.44 9.87
CA GLY A 333 16.91 -6.16 10.60
C GLY A 333 16.80 -5.22 11.80
N VAL A 334 15.61 -4.69 12.15
CA VAL A 334 15.41 -3.83 13.34
C VAL A 334 15.95 -4.52 14.61
N CYS A 335 15.65 -5.80 14.79
CA CYS A 335 16.12 -6.61 15.92
C CYS A 335 17.66 -6.72 16.01
N SER A 336 18.35 -6.79 14.87
CA SER A 336 19.80 -6.91 14.81
C SER A 336 20.48 -5.62 15.25
N THR A 337 19.91 -4.46 14.90
CA THR A 337 20.48 -3.14 15.30
C THR A 337 20.48 -2.89 16.81
N VAL A 338 19.59 -3.54 17.57
CA VAL A 338 19.51 -3.38 19.03
C VAL A 338 20.26 -4.45 19.81
N CYS A 339 20.83 -5.46 19.14
CA CYS A 339 21.48 -6.58 19.79
C CYS A 339 22.92 -6.24 20.22
N LYS A 340 23.08 -5.76 21.45
CA LYS A 340 24.40 -5.35 22.00
C LYS A 340 25.46 -6.48 22.05
N THR A 341 25.05 -7.74 22.05
CA THR A 341 25.97 -8.89 22.05
C THR A 341 26.35 -9.34 20.65
N GLY A 342 25.78 -8.74 19.59
CA GLY A 342 25.96 -9.21 18.21
C GLY A 342 25.38 -10.60 17.95
N SER A 343 24.50 -11.10 18.84
CA SER A 343 23.96 -12.46 18.72
C SER A 343 22.82 -12.58 17.73
N ALA A 344 22.13 -11.48 17.42
CA ALA A 344 21.13 -11.42 16.36
C ALA A 344 21.76 -10.76 15.13
N THR A 345 21.95 -11.54 14.07
CA THR A 345 22.55 -11.10 12.80
C THR A 345 21.55 -11.29 11.67
N MET A 346 21.84 -10.76 10.48
CA MET A 346 21.06 -11.05 9.28
C MET A 346 21.80 -12.03 8.39
N ARG A 347 21.04 -12.91 7.73
CA ARG A 347 21.53 -13.79 6.66
C ARG A 347 20.57 -13.76 5.48
N SER A 348 21.06 -14.09 4.29
CA SER A 348 20.21 -14.21 3.10
C SER A 348 19.23 -15.39 3.26
N ARG A 349 18.02 -15.23 2.72
CA ARG A 349 17.07 -16.34 2.59
C ARG A 349 17.54 -17.31 1.51
N PRO A 350 17.31 -18.64 1.68
CA PRO A 350 17.64 -19.61 0.65
C PRO A 350 16.91 -19.37 -0.68
N GLN A 351 15.66 -18.93 -0.59
CA GLN A 351 14.85 -18.54 -1.75
C GLN A 351 14.77 -17.02 -1.81
N ARG A 352 15.27 -16.44 -2.90
CA ARG A 352 15.08 -15.02 -3.18
C ARG A 352 13.62 -14.75 -3.55
N VAL A 353 13.10 -13.69 -2.99
CA VAL A 353 11.83 -13.06 -3.29
C VAL A 353 12.09 -12.02 -4.37
N LEU A 354 11.54 -12.27 -5.56
CA LEU A 354 11.54 -11.31 -6.65
C LEU A 354 10.22 -10.54 -6.63
N VAL A 355 10.33 -9.22 -6.70
CA VAL A 355 9.18 -8.32 -6.70
C VAL A 355 8.87 -7.90 -8.14
N PRO A 356 7.61 -7.59 -8.47
CA PRO A 356 7.24 -7.05 -9.78
C PRO A 356 8.15 -5.90 -10.23
N GLU A 357 8.42 -5.79 -11.53
CA GLU A 357 9.31 -4.73 -12.05
C GLU A 357 8.66 -3.35 -11.90
N THR A 358 7.39 -3.23 -12.31
CA THR A 358 6.60 -1.99 -12.27
C THR A 358 5.27 -2.17 -11.53
N ILE A 359 4.56 -1.07 -11.30
CA ILE A 359 3.20 -1.12 -10.75
C ILE A 359 2.20 -1.79 -11.70
N PHE A 360 2.44 -1.77 -13.01
CA PHE A 360 1.60 -2.49 -13.98
C PHE A 360 1.74 -4.00 -13.79
N ASP A 361 2.97 -4.51 -13.69
CA ASP A 361 3.23 -5.92 -13.43
C ASP A 361 2.53 -6.38 -12.15
N GLN A 362 2.65 -5.57 -11.09
CA GLN A 362 1.99 -5.83 -9.82
C GLN A 362 0.47 -5.86 -9.97
N ARG A 363 -0.14 -4.84 -10.58
CA ARG A 363 -1.60 -4.74 -10.73
C ARG A 363 -2.17 -5.85 -11.60
N VAL A 364 -1.50 -6.21 -12.70
CA VAL A 364 -1.90 -7.32 -13.57
C VAL A 364 -1.82 -8.65 -12.81
N ALA A 365 -0.72 -8.89 -12.09
CA ALA A 365 -0.57 -10.09 -11.26
C ALA A 365 -1.68 -10.19 -10.20
N MET A 366 -1.96 -9.09 -9.49
CA MET A 366 -3.04 -9.03 -8.50
C MET A 366 -4.41 -9.28 -9.13
N ALA A 367 -4.72 -8.65 -10.26
CA ALA A 367 -6.00 -8.81 -10.95
C ALA A 367 -6.25 -10.27 -11.36
N ILE A 368 -5.23 -10.94 -11.90
CA ILE A 368 -5.29 -12.36 -12.24
C ILE A 368 -5.53 -13.22 -10.99
N GLU A 369 -4.75 -13.00 -9.92
CA GLU A 369 -4.82 -13.79 -8.70
C GLU A 369 -6.16 -13.65 -7.96
N ARG A 370 -6.79 -12.48 -8.10
CA ARG A 370 -8.05 -12.14 -7.43
C ARG A 370 -9.29 -12.34 -8.31
N GLY A 371 -9.12 -12.74 -9.58
CA GLY A 371 -10.23 -12.91 -10.53
C GLY A 371 -10.93 -11.59 -10.87
N GLN A 372 -10.13 -10.56 -11.10
CA GLN A 372 -10.54 -9.18 -11.41
C GLN A 372 -9.84 -8.65 -12.68
N LEU A 373 -9.41 -9.55 -13.58
CA LEU A 373 -8.73 -9.11 -14.80
C LEU A 373 -9.73 -8.43 -15.76
N ALA A 374 -11.00 -8.86 -15.76
CA ALA A 374 -12.09 -8.19 -16.43
C ALA A 374 -12.26 -6.74 -15.95
N ASP A 375 -12.23 -6.51 -14.64
CA ASP A 375 -12.35 -5.16 -14.06
C ASP A 375 -11.14 -4.29 -14.42
N LEU A 376 -9.95 -4.88 -14.58
CA LEU A 376 -8.75 -4.16 -15.02
C LEU A 376 -8.80 -3.76 -16.50
N LEU A 377 -9.26 -4.66 -17.37
CA LEU A 377 -9.27 -4.47 -18.83
C LEU A 377 -10.48 -3.65 -19.31
N PHE A 378 -11.64 -3.84 -18.67
CA PHE A 378 -12.91 -3.27 -19.09
C PHE A 378 -13.51 -2.32 -18.04
N ASP A 379 -12.71 -1.30 -17.72
CA ASP A 379 -12.92 -0.50 -16.51
C ASP A 379 -13.85 0.73 -16.67
N ASP A 380 -14.04 1.23 -17.90
CA ASP A 380 -14.93 2.37 -18.17
C ASP A 380 -16.42 2.00 -17.97
N PRO A 381 -17.09 2.50 -16.91
CA PRO A 381 -18.46 2.11 -16.58
C PRO A 381 -19.50 2.67 -17.57
N GLU A 382 -19.14 3.75 -18.29
CA GLU A 382 -20.04 4.43 -19.22
C GLU A 382 -20.13 3.67 -20.56
N LYS A 383 -19.10 2.89 -20.92
CA LYS A 383 -19.05 2.12 -22.16
C LYS A 383 -19.84 0.81 -22.09
N LEU A 384 -20.82 0.66 -22.99
CA LEU A 384 -21.61 -0.57 -23.14
C LEU A 384 -20.74 -1.79 -23.48
N SER A 385 -19.72 -1.63 -24.33
CA SER A 385 -18.80 -2.71 -24.71
C SER A 385 -17.99 -3.22 -23.51
N HIS A 386 -17.52 -2.33 -22.65
CA HIS A 386 -16.79 -2.69 -21.43
C HIS A 386 -17.69 -3.49 -20.48
N ARG A 387 -18.93 -3.03 -20.27
CA ARG A 387 -19.92 -3.75 -19.46
C ARG A 387 -20.25 -5.14 -20.00
N ALA A 388 -20.39 -5.28 -21.33
CA ALA A 388 -20.70 -6.56 -21.96
C ALA A 388 -19.51 -7.54 -21.94
N LEU A 389 -18.33 -7.09 -22.36
CA LEU A 389 -17.12 -7.91 -22.42
C LEU A 389 -16.61 -8.27 -21.02
N GLY A 390 -16.71 -7.35 -20.06
CA GLY A 390 -16.36 -7.59 -18.66
C GLY A 390 -17.16 -8.74 -18.06
N ARG A 391 -18.47 -8.82 -18.32
CA ARG A 391 -19.32 -9.94 -17.85
C ARG A 391 -18.90 -11.29 -18.44
N VAL A 392 -18.56 -11.32 -19.72
CA VAL A 392 -18.09 -12.55 -20.40
C VAL A 392 -16.76 -12.99 -19.81
N LEU A 393 -15.81 -12.07 -19.66
CA LEU A 393 -14.49 -12.39 -19.13
C LEU A 393 -14.55 -12.81 -17.65
N HIS A 394 -15.40 -12.19 -16.83
CA HIS A 394 -15.63 -12.60 -15.43
C HIS A 394 -16.11 -14.05 -15.32
N PHE A 395 -17.00 -14.47 -16.24
CA PHE A 395 -17.46 -15.85 -16.29
C PHE A 395 -16.31 -16.81 -16.65
N LEU A 396 -15.46 -16.44 -17.61
CA LEU A 396 -14.28 -17.22 -17.99
C LEU A 396 -13.26 -17.32 -16.84
N GLU A 397 -12.98 -16.24 -16.12
CA GLU A 397 -12.03 -16.20 -15.00
C GLU A 397 -12.45 -17.12 -13.85
N LYS A 398 -13.77 -17.26 -13.62
CA LYS A 398 -14.30 -18.16 -12.58
C LYS A 398 -14.28 -19.63 -12.99
N SER A 399 -14.08 -19.93 -14.26
CA SER A 399 -14.13 -21.29 -14.77
C SER A 399 -12.96 -22.15 -14.26
N PRO A 400 -13.18 -23.45 -13.95
CA PRO A 400 -12.11 -24.38 -13.61
C PRO A 400 -10.94 -24.43 -14.61
N PRO A 401 -11.14 -24.43 -15.95
CA PRO A 401 -10.02 -24.50 -16.89
C PRO A 401 -9.14 -23.25 -16.84
N PHE A 402 -9.71 -22.06 -16.65
CA PHE A 402 -8.92 -20.84 -16.49
C PHE A 402 -8.06 -20.89 -15.22
N LYS A 403 -8.64 -21.31 -14.10
CA LYS A 403 -7.90 -21.48 -12.84
C LYS A 403 -6.77 -22.51 -12.97
N ALA A 404 -7.02 -23.61 -13.67
CA ALA A 404 -6.00 -24.64 -13.94
C ALA A 404 -4.86 -24.11 -14.82
N ALA A 405 -5.19 -23.33 -15.87
CA ALA A 405 -4.19 -22.70 -16.72
C ALA A 405 -3.33 -21.69 -15.96
N MET A 406 -3.94 -20.86 -15.09
CA MET A 406 -3.22 -19.88 -14.28
C MET A 406 -2.41 -20.48 -13.12
N ALA A 407 -2.68 -21.73 -12.74
CA ALA A 407 -1.85 -22.48 -11.79
C ALA A 407 -0.53 -23.00 -12.41
N CYS A 408 -0.46 -23.09 -13.74
CA CYS A 408 0.75 -23.49 -14.45
C CYS A 408 1.71 -22.30 -14.59
N SER A 409 2.89 -22.38 -13.97
CA SER A 409 3.84 -21.26 -13.88
C SER A 409 4.31 -20.74 -15.24
N SER A 410 4.55 -21.61 -16.22
CA SER A 410 4.98 -21.23 -17.56
C SER A 410 3.89 -20.49 -18.34
N ILE A 411 2.64 -20.98 -18.26
CA ILE A 411 1.47 -20.36 -18.89
C ILE A 411 1.18 -19.02 -18.23
N LYS A 412 1.16 -18.96 -16.88
CA LYS A 412 0.97 -17.73 -16.11
C LYS A 412 2.01 -16.67 -16.50
N SER A 413 3.29 -17.05 -16.61
CA SER A 413 4.36 -16.12 -16.97
C SER A 413 4.22 -15.56 -18.39
N SER A 414 3.93 -16.41 -19.39
CA SER A 414 3.77 -15.98 -20.79
C SER A 414 2.52 -15.10 -20.98
N PHE A 415 1.42 -15.50 -20.34
CA PHE A 415 0.17 -14.75 -20.35
C PHE A 415 0.33 -13.38 -19.68
N LEU A 416 0.94 -13.32 -18.49
CA LEU A 416 1.21 -12.09 -17.78
C LEU A 416 2.06 -11.13 -18.60
N HIS A 417 3.16 -11.62 -19.19
CA HIS A 417 4.02 -10.79 -20.02
C HIS A 417 3.30 -10.23 -21.27
N THR A 418 2.40 -11.01 -21.87
CA THR A 418 1.58 -10.55 -23.00
C THR A 418 0.58 -9.46 -22.57
N LEU A 419 -0.09 -9.65 -21.43
CA LEU A 419 -1.02 -8.67 -20.88
C LEU A 419 -0.35 -7.38 -20.44
N VAL A 420 0.82 -7.47 -19.80
CA VAL A 420 1.60 -6.30 -19.42
C VAL A 420 1.98 -5.50 -20.67
N ARG A 421 2.51 -6.14 -21.72
CA ARG A 421 2.81 -5.45 -22.99
C ARG A 421 1.57 -4.80 -23.62
N ALA A 422 0.41 -5.44 -23.55
CA ALA A 422 -0.84 -4.87 -24.05
C ALA A 422 -1.27 -3.65 -23.22
N ALA A 423 -1.20 -3.75 -21.88
CA ALA A 423 -1.54 -2.66 -20.96
C ALA A 423 -0.59 -1.47 -21.13
N GLU A 424 0.70 -1.72 -21.32
CA GLU A 424 1.68 -0.68 -21.63
C GLU A 424 1.34 0.03 -22.94
N LYS A 425 1.04 -0.73 -24.01
CA LYS A 425 0.67 -0.16 -25.31
C LYS A 425 -0.62 0.67 -25.22
N GLN A 426 -1.59 0.24 -24.43
CA GLN A 426 -2.84 0.97 -24.22
C GLN A 426 -2.64 2.24 -23.37
N SER A 427 -1.71 2.21 -22.42
CA SER A 427 -1.39 3.36 -21.56
C SER A 427 -0.60 4.44 -22.30
N GLY A 428 -0.01 4.12 -23.46
CA GLY A 428 0.76 5.06 -24.27
C GLY A 428 1.89 5.69 -23.45
N ASP A 429 2.05 7.01 -23.58
CA ASP A 429 3.08 7.78 -22.88
C ASP A 429 3.02 7.63 -21.35
N LEU A 430 1.84 7.34 -20.77
CA LEU A 430 1.69 7.15 -19.33
C LEU A 430 2.50 5.96 -18.79
N ALA A 431 2.84 4.99 -19.64
CA ALA A 431 3.64 3.84 -19.24
C ALA A 431 5.03 4.25 -18.70
N ASP A 432 5.59 5.35 -19.22
CA ASP A 432 6.92 5.84 -18.84
C ASP A 432 6.97 6.45 -17.43
N VAL A 433 5.82 6.84 -16.88
CA VAL A 433 5.72 7.29 -15.47
C VAL A 433 6.11 6.17 -14.50
N PHE A 434 5.88 4.92 -14.91
CA PHE A 434 6.02 3.73 -14.09
C PHE A 434 7.24 2.86 -14.45
N LYS A 435 7.95 3.20 -15.54
CA LYS A 435 9.17 2.53 -16.02
C LYS A 435 10.43 3.26 -15.57
#